data_AF-A0A7I7RS11-F1
#
_entry.id   AF-A0A7I7RS11-F1
#
_cell.length_a   1.000
_cell.length_b   1.000
_cell.length_c   1.000
_cell.angle_alpha   90.00
_cell.angle_beta   90.00
_cell.angle_gamma   90.00
#
_symmetry.space_group_name_H-M   'P 1'
#
loop_
_entity.id
_entity.type
_entity.pdbx_description
1 polymer ?
#
loop_
_entity_poly.entity_id
_entity_poly.type
_entity_poly.pdbx_seq_one_letter_code
_entity_poly.pdbx_strand_id
1 'polypeptide(L)' 'MTSDDVADLNQVMVPTEEVHPDHREHAKESKHLDDGELERRTQHEREIVDAERPSQER' A
#
# COMPACT_ATOMS: atom_id res chain seq x y z
N MET A 1 3.94 -45.12 8.68
CA MET A 1 3.79 -43.72 8.29
C MET A 1 5.19 -43.14 8.35
N THR A 2 5.83 -43.01 7.20
CA THR A 2 7.23 -42.63 7.07
C THR A 2 7.40 -41.18 7.49
N SER A 3 8.27 -40.96 8.45
CA SER A 3 8.68 -39.67 9.01
C SER A 3 9.57 -38.90 8.02
N ASP A 4 9.08 -38.68 6.80
CA ASP A 4 9.76 -37.94 5.73
C ASP A 4 9.24 -36.51 5.56
N ASP A 5 8.39 -36.04 6.48
CA ASP A 5 7.83 -34.67 6.47
C ASP A 5 8.71 -33.63 7.20
N VAL A 6 10.00 -33.93 7.42
CA VAL A 6 10.94 -32.93 7.97
C VAL A 6 11.61 -32.22 6.81
N ALA A 7 11.06 -31.07 6.41
CA ALA A 7 11.68 -30.21 5.41
C ALA A 7 13.08 -29.76 5.90
N ASP A 8 14.12 -30.32 5.30
CA ASP A 8 15.51 -29.99 5.60
C ASP A 8 15.91 -28.69 4.88
N LEU A 9 16.51 -27.74 5.59
CA LEU A 9 16.96 -26.46 5.04
C LEU A 9 18.01 -26.66 3.94
N ASN A 10 18.73 -27.79 3.94
CA ASN A 10 19.69 -28.13 2.88
C ASN A 10 19.01 -28.53 1.55
N GLN A 11 17.70 -28.75 1.54
CA GLN A 11 16.93 -29.07 0.34
C GLN A 11 16.34 -27.82 -0.34
N VAL A 12 16.56 -26.63 0.23
CA VAL A 12 16.05 -25.36 -0.33
C VAL A 12 17.04 -24.82 -1.37
N MET A 13 16.56 -24.52 -2.58
CA MET A 13 17.38 -23.89 -3.60
C MET A 13 17.76 -22.46 -3.18
N VAL A 14 19.06 -22.15 -3.25
CA VAL A 14 19.56 -20.79 -3.03
C VAL A 14 19.41 -20.00 -4.33
N PRO A 15 18.76 -18.81 -4.32
CA PRO A 15 18.73 -17.95 -5.48
C PRO A 15 20.14 -17.62 -5.96
N THR A 16 20.39 -17.81 -7.25
CA THR A 16 21.70 -17.58 -7.87
C THR A 16 21.85 -16.16 -8.42
N GLU A 17 20.75 -15.40 -8.48
CA GLU A 17 20.73 -14.04 -9.02
C GLU A 17 21.01 -13.04 -7.90
N GLU A 18 21.96 -12.14 -8.14
CA GLU A 18 22.25 -11.01 -7.26
C GLU A 18 21.23 -9.89 -7.49
N VAL A 19 20.55 -9.47 -6.42
CA VAL A 19 19.61 -8.35 -6.51
C VAL A 19 20.38 -7.04 -6.47
N HIS A 20 20.22 -6.22 -7.51
CA HIS A 20 20.68 -4.84 -7.55
C HIS A 20 19.49 -3.92 -7.32
N PRO A 21 19.18 -3.54 -6.06
CA PRO A 21 18.04 -2.68 -5.80
C PRO A 21 18.31 -1.29 -6.38
N ASP A 22 17.58 -0.93 -7.44
CA ASP A 22 17.53 0.44 -7.91
C ASP A 22 16.59 1.24 -6.99
N HIS A 23 17.18 1.88 -6.00
CA HIS A 23 16.46 2.74 -5.07
C HIS A 23 15.93 4.03 -5.72
N ARG A 24 16.34 4.35 -6.96
CA ARG A 24 15.87 5.54 -7.68
C ARG A 24 14.54 5.28 -8.38
N GLU A 25 14.35 4.11 -9.00
CA GLU A 25 13.07 3.75 -9.62
C GLU A 25 11.95 3.53 -8.59
N HIS A 26 12.31 3.11 -7.37
CA HIS A 26 11.36 2.88 -6.28
C HIS A 26 11.34 3.97 -5.21
N ALA A 27 12.07 5.07 -5.42
CA ALA A 27 11.91 6.24 -4.57
C ALA A 27 10.49 6.78 -4.76
N LYS A 28 9.63 6.57 -3.76
CA LYS A 28 8.36 7.27 -3.71
C LYS A 28 8.70 8.75 -3.63
N GLU A 29 8.22 9.52 -4.60
CA GLU A 29 8.18 10.97 -4.45
C GLU A 29 7.46 11.27 -3.13
N SER A 30 8.04 12.13 -2.30
CA SER A 30 7.45 12.53 -1.03
C SER A 30 6.17 13.31 -1.30
N LYS A 31 5.04 12.59 -1.42
CA LYS A 31 3.70 13.16 -1.61
C LYS A 31 3.11 13.68 -0.29
N HIS A 32 3.93 14.29 0.55
CA HIS A 32 3.42 15.00 1.71
C HIS A 32 2.68 16.22 1.18
N LEU A 33 1.35 16.12 1.16
CA LEU A 33 0.51 17.28 0.89
C LEU A 33 0.80 18.33 1.94
N ASP A 34 0.84 19.58 1.52
CA ASP A 34 0.75 20.66 2.49
C ASP A 34 -0.62 20.63 3.18
N ASP A 35 -0.71 21.25 4.35
CA ASP A 35 -1.93 21.25 5.16
C ASP A 35 -3.12 21.88 4.41
N GLY A 36 -2.89 22.84 3.51
CA GLY A 36 -3.93 23.46 2.69
C GLY A 36 -4.42 22.57 1.55
N GLU A 37 -3.56 21.77 0.93
CA GLU A 37 -3.94 20.71 0.00
C GLU A 37 -4.76 19.63 0.69
N LEU A 38 -4.39 19.26 1.91
CA LEU A 38 -5.15 18.30 2.70
C LEU A 38 -6.54 18.82 3.07
N GLU A 39 -6.64 20.08 3.49
CA GLU A 39 -7.91 20.74 3.82
C GLU A 39 -8.82 20.84 2.58
N ARG A 40 -8.27 21.24 1.43
CA ARG A 40 -9.02 21.30 0.17
C ARG A 40 -9.59 19.94 -0.23
N ARG A 41 -8.82 18.86 -0.12
CA ARG A 41 -9.29 17.50 -0.41
C ARG A 41 -10.39 17.08 0.55
N THR A 42 -10.20 17.34 1.84
CA THR A 42 -11.18 17.03 2.87
C THR A 42 -12.50 17.76 2.62
N GLN A 43 -12.45 19.04 2.27
CA GLN A 43 -13.63 19.83 1.97
C GLN A 43 -14.37 19.33 0.72
N HIS A 44 -13.64 19.04 -0.35
CA HIS A 44 -14.20 18.48 -1.57
C HIS A 44 -14.90 17.12 -1.34
N GLU A 45 -14.30 16.25 -0.54
CA GLU A 45 -14.90 14.96 -0.18
C GLU A 45 -16.18 15.13 0.65
N ARG A 46 -16.21 16.07 1.59
CA ARG A 46 -17.43 16.39 2.36
C ARG A 46 -18.56 16.88 1.47
N GLU A 47 -18.26 17.77 0.53
CA GLU A 47 -19.26 18.30 -0.42
C GLU A 47 -19.89 17.21 -1.28
N ILE A 48 -19.09 16.25 -1.76
CA ILE A 48 -19.61 15.10 -2.51
C ILE A 48 -20.53 14.25 -1.63
N VAL A 49 -20.08 13.90 -0.42
CA VAL A 49 -20.85 13.06 0.50
C VAL A 49 -22.16 13.73 0.92
N ASP A 50 -22.14 15.03 1.18
CA ASP A 50 -23.34 15.79 1.54
C ASP A 50 -24.28 15.98 0.34
N ALA A 51 -23.75 16.12 -0.89
CA ALA A 51 -24.55 16.20 -2.11
C ALA A 51 -25.24 14.87 -2.46
N GLU A 52 -24.61 13.75 -2.14
CA GLU A 52 -25.16 12.40 -2.34
C GLU A 52 -26.06 11.93 -1.20
N ARG A 53 -26.09 12.66 -0.06
CA ARG A 53 -26.91 12.28 1.08
C ARG A 53 -28.38 12.57 0.74
N PRO A 54 -29.26 11.56 0.65
CA PRO A 54 -30.68 11.80 0.44
C PRO A 54 -31.18 12.67 1.57
N SER A 55 -32.01 13.66 1.24
CA SER A 55 -32.61 14.59 2.19
C SER A 55 -33.28 13.79 3.30
N GLN A 56 -32.62 13.63 4.45
CA GLN A 56 -33.28 13.11 5.63
C GLN A 56 -34.15 14.25 6.15
N GLU A 57 -35.37 14.28 5.61
CA GLU A 57 -36.50 15.06 6.09
C GLU A 57 -36.70 14.75 7.58
N ARG A 58 -36.62 15.78 8.41
CA ARG A 58 -37.06 15.81 9.81
C ARG A 58 -37.74 17.13 10.09
#